data_AF-A0A961DSA9-F1
#
_entry.id   AF-A0A961DSA9-F1
#
_cell.length_a   1.000
_cell.length_b   1.000
_cell.length_c   1.000
_cell.angle_alpha   90.00
_cell.angle_beta   90.00
_cell.angle_gamma   90.00
#
_symmetry.space_group_name_H-M   'P 1'
#
loop_
_entity.id
_entity.type
_entity.pdbx_description
1 polymer ?
#
loop_
_entity_poly.entity_id
_entity_poly.type
_entity_poly.pdbx_seq_one_letter_code
_entity_poly.pdbx_strand_id
1 'polypeptide(L)' 'MTNKETLDLCESLGIGVKSHSSSIIEAQADRVRRKAEREGLIRDQQPEEPAKAAKKA' A
#
# COMPACT_ATOMS: atom_id res chain seq x y z
N MET A 1 6.58 -1.64 -2.29
CA MET A 1 5.86 -1.76 -1.00
C MET A 1 4.88 -2.93 -1.02
N THR A 2 4.60 -3.52 0.14
CA THR A 2 3.59 -4.58 0.33
C THR A 2 2.22 -3.99 0.67
N ASN A 3 1.16 -4.79 0.56
CA ASN A 3 -0.21 -4.35 0.88
C ASN A 3 -0.38 -3.88 2.34
N LYS A 4 0.39 -4.47 3.26
CA LYS A 4 0.41 -4.08 4.67
C LYS A 4 1.10 -2.73 4.86
N GLU A 5 2.27 -2.57 4.25
CA GLU A 5 3.02 -1.31 4.25
C GLU A 5 2.19 -0.14 3.67
N THR A 6 1.42 -0.38 2.60
CA THR A 6 0.52 0.64 2.03
C THR A 6 -0.58 1.05 3.02
N LEU A 7 -1.15 0.10 3.77
CA LEU A 7 -2.16 0.39 4.78
C LEU A 7 -1.60 1.21 5.94
N ASP A 8 -0.43 0.80 6.46
CA ASP A 8 0.26 1.52 7.54
C ASP A 8 0.59 2.97 7.12
N LEU A 9 1.00 3.17 5.86
CA LEU A 9 1.21 4.52 5.30
C LEU A 9 -0.08 5.33 5.22
N CYS A 10 -1.20 4.73 4.82
CA CYS A 10 -2.50 5.41 4.78
C CYS A 10 -2.99 5.79 6.18
N GLU A 11 -2.89 4.88 7.15
CA GLU A 11 -3.28 5.13 8.55
C GLU A 11 -2.44 6.24 9.18
N SER A 12 -1.12 6.21 8.97
CA SER A 12 -0.21 7.24 9.48
C SER A 12 -0.43 8.62 8.84
N LEU A 13 -1.05 8.69 7.67
CA LEU A 13 -1.46 9.92 7.00
C LEU A 13 -2.91 10.35 7.36
N GLY A 14 -3.60 9.59 8.21
CA GLY A 14 -4.99 9.84 8.60
C GLY A 14 -5.99 9.63 7.46
N ILE A 15 -5.65 8.79 6.47
CA ILE A 15 -6.52 8.48 5.34
C ILE A 15 -7.43 7.33 5.76
N GLY A 16 -8.74 7.57 5.81
CA GLY A 16 -9.74 6.60 6.24
C GLY A 16 -9.98 5.46 5.23
N VAL A 17 -8.95 4.65 4.97
CA VAL A 17 -9.05 3.45 4.14
C VAL A 17 -9.47 2.25 4.98
N LYS A 18 -10.27 1.36 4.39
CA LYS A 18 -10.72 0.12 5.04
C LYS A 18 -9.87 -1.09 4.63
N SER A 19 -9.18 -0.96 3.51
CA SER A 19 -8.39 -2.01 2.88
C SER A 19 -7.40 -1.36 1.89
N HIS A 20 -6.31 -2.06 1.59
CA HIS A 20 -5.33 -1.71 0.54
C HIS A 20 -5.96 -1.41 -0.83
N SER A 21 -7.18 -1.87 -1.10
CA SER A 21 -7.94 -1.63 -2.33
C SER A 21 -8.97 -0.50 -2.21
N SER A 22 -8.98 0.24 -1.10
CA SER A 22 -9.87 1.39 -0.93
C SER A 22 -9.47 2.51 -1.89
N SER A 23 -10.45 3.05 -2.61
CA SER A 23 -10.25 4.21 -3.48
C SER A 23 -9.96 5.46 -2.64
N ILE A 24 -8.96 6.21 -3.04
CA ILE A 24 -8.56 7.50 -2.44
C ILE A 24 -8.39 8.52 -3.55
N ILE A 25 -8.48 9.82 -3.22
CA ILE A 25 -8.25 10.87 -4.22
C ILE A 25 -6.77 10.92 -4.62
N GLU A 26 -6.47 11.34 -5.86
CA GLU A 26 -5.10 11.35 -6.39
C GLU A 26 -4.13 12.14 -5.49
N ALA A 27 -4.59 13.27 -4.93
CA ALA A 27 -3.80 14.06 -3.99
C ALA A 27 -3.40 13.29 -2.70
N GLN A 28 -4.25 12.37 -2.23
CA GLN A 28 -3.93 11.49 -1.10
C GLN A 28 -2.98 10.38 -1.54
N ALA A 29 -3.19 9.80 -2.73
CA ALA A 29 -2.31 8.79 -3.30
C ALA A 29 -0.88 9.32 -3.49
N ASP A 30 -0.73 10.55 -3.99
CA ASP A 30 0.57 11.20 -4.14
C ASP A 30 1.28 11.42 -2.80
N ARG A 31 0.54 11.76 -1.75
CA ARG A 31 1.12 11.86 -0.40
C ARG A 31 1.62 10.50 0.11
N VAL A 32 0.87 9.43 -0.15
CA VAL A 32 1.28 8.05 0.19
C VAL A 32 2.54 7.67 -0.59
N ARG A 33 2.59 7.92 -1.91
CA ARG A 33 3.77 7.63 -2.75
C ARG A 33 5.02 8.36 -2.28
N ARG A 34 4.92 9.68 -2.06
CA ARG A 34 6.05 10.50 -1.55
C ARG A 34 6.53 10.05 -0.18
N LYS A 35 5.61 9.59 0.69
CA LYS A 35 5.97 9.06 2.00
C LYS A 35 6.67 7.69 1.86
N ALA A 36 6.17 6.83 0.99
CA ALA A 36 6.80 5.55 0.70
C ALA A 36 8.22 5.71 0.12
N GLU A 37 8.45 6.71 -0.73
CA GLU A 37 9.78 7.06 -1.23
C GLU A 37 10.70 7.50 -0.08
N ARG A 38 10.19 8.39 0.79
CA ARG A 38 10.94 8.89 1.95
C ARG A 38 11.33 7.80 2.93
N GLU A 39 10.45 6.81 3.12
CA GLU A 39 10.70 5.67 4.00
C GLU A 39 11.48 4.53 3.32
N GLY A 40 11.87 4.70 2.05
CA GLY A 40 12.61 3.67 1.31
C GLY A 40 11.79 2.41 1.02
N LEU A 41 10.45 2.52 1.01
CA LEU A 41 9.50 1.43 0.82
C LEU A 41 9.21 1.13 -0.67
N ILE A 42 9.62 2.03 -1.57
CA ILE A 42 9.59 1.80 -3.01
C ILE A 42 10.77 0.89 -3.38
N ARG A 43 10.45 -0.25 -3.99
CA ARG A 43 11.39 -1.29 -4.41
C ARG A 43 11.01 -1.68 -5.84
N ASP A 44 11.99 -1.82 -6.73
CA ASP A 44 11.78 -2.22 -8.12
C ASP A 44 11.19 -3.62 -8.26
N GLN A 45 11.59 -4.53 -7.36
CA GLN A 45 11.04 -5.88 -7.25
C GLN A 45 10.25 -5.98 -5.96
N GLN A 46 8.97 -6.34 -6.09
CA GLN A 46 8.18 -6.76 -4.95
C GLN A 46 8.78 -8.07 -4.42
N PRO A 47 8.96 -8.24 -3.10
CA PRO A 47 9.30 -9.55 -2.55
C PRO A 47 8.28 -10.57 -3.03
N GLU A 48 8.72 -11.79 -3.34
CA GLU A 48 7.86 -12.89 -3.77
C GLU A 48 6.71 -13.02 -2.76
N GLU A 49 5.50 -12.59 -3.16
CA GLU A 49 4.33 -12.67 -2.28
C GLU A 49 4.14 -14.15 -1.97
N PRO A 50 4.01 -14.56 -0.68
CA PRO A 50 3.66 -15.94 -0.37
C PRO A 50 2.36 -16.23 -1.12
N ALA A 51 2.41 -17.23 -2.01
CA ALA A 51 1.34 -17.54 -2.94
C ALA A 51 -0.01 -17.47 -2.22
N LYS A 52 -0.81 -16.45 -2.55
CA LYS A 52 -2.21 -16.41 -2.09
C LYS A 52 -2.83 -17.68 -2.63
N ALA A 53 -3.15 -18.61 -1.72
CA ALA A 53 -3.86 -19.82 -2.03
C ALA A 53 -5.02 -19.45 -2.96
N ALA A 54 -4.99 -20.02 -4.17
CA ALA A 54 -6.04 -19.83 -5.15
C ALA A 54 -7.38 -20.01 -4.45
N LYS A 55 -8.24 -18.99 -4.50
CA LYS A 55 -9.64 -19.17 -4.16
C LYS A 55 -10.18 -20.23 -5.12
N LYS A 56 -10.31 -21.47 -4.62
CA LYS A 56 -11.27 -22.42 -5.17
C LYS A 56 -12.66 -21.93 -4.78
N ALA A 57 -13.40 -21.45 -5.77
CA ALA A 57 -14.86 -21.47 -5.83
C ALA A 57 -15.27 -21.20 -7.29
#